data_AF-A0A1F9G4N1-F1
#
_entry.id   AF-A0A1F9G4N1-F1
#
_cell.length_a   1.000
_cell.length_b   1.000
_cell.length_c   1.000
_cell.angle_alpha   90.00
_cell.angle_beta   90.00
_cell.angle_gamma   90.00
#
_symmetry.space_group_name_H-M   'P 1'
#
loop_
_entity.id
_entity.type
_entity.pdbx_description
1 polymer ?
#
loop_
_entity_poly.entity_id
_entity_poly.type
_entity_poly.pdbx_seq_one_letter_code
_entity_poly.pdbx_strand_id
1 'polypeptide(L)'
;ARDPDRYEHRGPRIAPARTLAIGDPQAPFDTVLAILDQHGALGADGWLASEVGLISMGDHFDWGSPGDRALAGEDGELLLRWLAAHPREQVTILVGNHDLARVGELWDVSDQEFRAAQEEADLSYLRGDEREAAFKRAWPRYFGAELLARDLSTFRTSQRTLVTHLLRTARMKAAHAHQGTLFVHAGVTRHELAQLGLDERAPPEVIAGALDAALASACADLGRRPLAIAALHQPGDAEHEGRGMYYHRPTLGDGDDARRLGGERPWRRFHPSELPRGLTQVVGHVRDDKCHAELRRWATRDEAVDGPVRHLIVEGDQGRYAHGAPEGPPTDAAVMIFVDNGMGKIGAPSDYQLLDATTRTVARRVR
;
A
#
# COMPACT_ATOMS: atom_id res chain seq x y z
N ALA A 1 3.93 29.12 7.71
CA ALA A 1 4.26 28.49 6.42
C ALA A 1 5.70 28.02 6.50
N ARG A 2 5.92 26.70 6.58
CA ARG A 2 7.25 26.08 6.72
C ARG A 2 7.64 25.54 5.35
N ASP A 3 8.81 25.92 4.86
CA ASP A 3 9.36 25.57 3.55
C ASP A 3 9.87 24.11 3.55
N PRO A 4 9.23 23.19 2.81
CA PRO A 4 9.56 21.76 2.85
C PRO A 4 10.88 21.40 2.16
N ASP A 5 11.49 22.30 1.38
CA ASP A 5 12.73 22.01 0.62
C ASP A 5 14.01 22.18 1.46
N ARG A 6 13.88 22.47 2.77
CA ARG A 6 15.00 22.68 3.72
C ARG A 6 15.14 21.63 4.82
N TYR A 7 14.31 20.59 4.85
CA TYR A 7 14.32 19.61 5.94
C TYR A 7 15.12 18.36 5.59
N GLU A 8 16.44 18.40 5.76
CA GLU A 8 17.20 17.17 6.07
C GLU A 8 17.19 17.01 7.58
N HIS A 9 16.50 15.99 8.11
CA HIS A 9 16.66 15.62 9.52
C HIS A 9 18.02 14.94 9.71
N ARG A 10 19.01 15.71 10.16
CA ARG A 10 20.38 15.23 10.45
C ARG A 10 20.51 14.71 11.89
N GLY A 11 19.54 13.91 12.33
CA GLY A 11 19.62 13.22 13.60
C GLY A 11 20.82 12.26 13.67
N PRO A 12 21.28 11.89 14.87
CA PRO A 12 22.38 10.94 15.05
C PRO A 12 22.04 9.59 14.38
N ARG A 13 23.01 9.02 13.65
CA ARG A 13 22.91 7.70 13.01
C ARG A 13 23.04 6.59 14.05
N ILE A 14 22.00 6.37 14.83
CA ILE A 14 21.87 5.23 15.73
C ILE A 14 20.95 4.23 15.02
N ALA A 15 21.32 2.94 15.01
CA ALA A 15 20.43 1.91 14.52
C ALA A 15 19.15 1.92 15.39
N PRO A 16 17.94 1.93 14.81
CA PRO A 16 16.72 1.95 15.59
C PRO A 16 16.67 0.80 16.58
N ALA A 17 16.34 1.10 17.84
CA ALA A 17 16.10 0.10 18.87
C ALA A 17 14.74 -0.58 18.69
N ARG A 18 13.80 0.10 18.03
CA ARG A 18 12.44 -0.35 17.76
C ARG A 18 12.02 0.08 16.36
N THR A 19 11.46 -0.82 15.57
CA THR A 19 10.91 -0.50 14.24
C THR A 19 9.41 -0.70 14.23
N LEU A 20 8.68 0.32 13.82
CA LEU A 20 7.22 0.28 13.66
C LEU A 20 6.87 0.17 12.17
N ALA A 21 5.78 -0.53 11.86
CA ALA A 21 5.18 -0.52 10.53
C ALA A 21 3.81 0.15 10.56
N ILE A 22 3.59 1.06 9.61
CA ILE A 22 2.32 1.73 9.35
C ILE A 22 1.78 1.25 8.00
N GLY A 23 0.53 0.82 7.96
CA GLY A 23 -0.15 0.51 6.69
C GLY A 23 -0.42 1.75 5.84
N ASP A 24 -1.44 1.67 5.00
CA ASP A 24 -1.83 2.74 4.09
C ASP A 24 -2.16 4.03 4.86
N PRO A 25 -1.33 5.08 4.75
CA PRO A 25 -1.49 6.31 5.53
C PRO A 25 -2.45 7.29 4.85
N GLN A 26 -3.50 6.75 4.22
CA GLN A 26 -4.59 7.46 3.54
C GLN A 26 -5.48 8.20 4.57
N ALA A 27 -4.93 9.24 5.18
CA ALA A 27 -5.53 10.06 6.22
C ALA A 27 -4.93 11.48 6.24
N PRO A 28 -5.54 12.43 6.98
CA PRO A 28 -4.92 13.73 7.22
C PRO A 28 -3.52 13.59 7.81
N PHE A 29 -2.60 14.48 7.43
CA PHE A 29 -1.20 14.41 7.89
C PHE A 29 -1.10 14.47 9.42
N ASP A 30 -1.88 15.33 10.05
CA ASP A 30 -1.92 15.47 11.51
C ASP A 30 -2.46 14.20 12.20
N THR A 31 -3.36 13.45 11.56
CA THR A 31 -3.84 12.16 12.07
C THR A 31 -2.71 11.13 12.09
N VAL A 32 -1.90 11.08 11.03
CA VAL A 32 -0.72 10.19 10.97
C VAL A 32 0.24 10.52 12.11
N LEU A 33 0.58 11.80 12.29
CA LEU A 33 1.48 12.23 13.36
C LEU A 33 0.91 11.94 14.75
N ALA A 34 -0.39 12.18 14.98
CA ALA A 34 -1.04 11.89 16.25
C ALA A 34 -1.01 10.38 16.60
N ILE A 35 -1.18 9.51 15.60
CA ILE A 35 -1.04 8.06 15.79
C ILE A 35 0.41 7.74 16.20
N LEU A 36 1.39 8.24 15.45
CA LEU A 36 2.80 8.00 15.74
C LEU A 36 3.18 8.48 17.15
N ASP A 37 2.72 9.67 17.55
CA ASP A 37 2.94 10.23 18.89
C ASP A 37 2.39 9.33 20.00
N GLN A 38 1.15 8.84 19.83
CA GLN A 38 0.54 7.92 20.82
C GLN A 38 1.28 6.60 21.00
N HIS A 39 2.03 6.17 19.98
CA HIS A 39 2.89 4.97 20.06
C HIS A 39 4.31 5.30 20.53
N GLY A 40 4.57 6.54 20.94
CA GLY A 40 5.86 7.03 21.40
C GLY A 40 6.90 7.07 20.29
N ALA A 41 6.47 7.24 19.04
CA ALA A 41 7.35 7.21 17.89
C ALA A 41 7.98 8.58 17.58
N LEU A 42 7.39 9.67 18.08
CA LEU A 42 7.84 11.03 17.81
C LEU A 42 8.65 11.62 18.96
N GLY A 43 9.65 12.42 18.63
CA GLY A 43 10.35 13.30 19.54
C GLY A 43 9.60 14.62 19.78
N ALA A 44 10.10 15.43 20.71
CA ALA A 44 9.49 16.72 21.07
C ALA A 44 9.45 17.76 19.92
N ASP A 45 10.21 17.52 18.86
CA ASP A 45 10.28 18.35 17.65
C ASP A 45 9.34 17.89 16.53
N GLY A 46 8.56 16.83 16.75
CA GLY A 46 7.64 16.24 15.78
C GLY A 46 8.30 15.36 14.71
N TRP A 47 9.60 15.09 14.82
CA TRP A 47 10.29 14.09 14.00
C TRP A 47 10.24 12.73 14.66
N LEU A 48 10.56 11.66 13.92
CA LEU A 48 10.74 10.35 14.54
C LEU A 48 11.85 10.41 15.59
N ALA A 49 11.56 9.88 16.77
CA ALA A 49 12.57 9.69 17.81
C ALA A 49 13.75 8.88 17.25
N SER A 50 14.98 9.24 17.62
CA SER A 50 16.20 8.72 17.00
C SER A 50 16.37 7.20 17.10
N GLU A 51 15.74 6.60 18.11
CA GLU A 51 15.72 5.18 18.42
C GLU A 51 14.56 4.43 17.74
N VAL A 52 13.68 5.14 17.03
CA VAL A 52 12.51 4.58 16.35
C VAL A 52 12.72 4.59 14.85
N GLY A 53 12.55 3.41 14.26
CA GLY A 53 12.47 3.19 12.82
C GLY A 53 11.03 3.07 12.36
N LEU A 54 10.78 3.41 11.10
CA LEU A 54 9.45 3.36 10.49
C LEU A 54 9.48 2.65 9.13
N ILE A 55 8.54 1.75 8.91
CA ILE A 55 8.24 1.16 7.61
C ILE A 55 6.86 1.66 7.21
N SER A 56 6.79 2.51 6.18
CA SER A 56 5.53 2.91 5.56
C SER A 56 5.21 1.97 4.40
N MET A 57 4.00 1.40 4.39
CA MET A 57 3.65 0.29 3.51
C MET A 57 3.12 0.69 2.13
N GLY A 58 3.14 1.98 1.78
CA GLY A 58 2.65 2.49 0.49
C GLY A 58 1.31 3.21 0.59
N ASP A 59 0.76 3.60 -0.57
CA ASP A 59 -0.54 4.26 -0.73
C ASP A 59 -0.67 5.59 0.03
N HIS A 60 0.22 6.52 -0.29
CA HIS A 60 0.29 7.81 0.41
C HIS A 60 -0.78 8.83 -0.04
N PHE A 61 -1.63 8.47 -1.01
CA PHE A 61 -2.57 9.37 -1.67
C PHE A 61 -3.99 8.82 -1.71
N ASP A 62 -4.94 9.65 -2.13
CA ASP A 62 -6.33 9.26 -2.46
C ASP A 62 -7.20 8.87 -1.27
N TRP A 63 -7.26 9.75 -0.27
CA TRP A 63 -8.22 9.67 0.82
C TRP A 63 -9.26 10.79 0.78
N GLY A 64 -10.30 10.62 1.59
CA GLY A 64 -11.32 11.65 1.83
C GLY A 64 -12.49 11.61 0.86
N SER A 65 -13.45 12.49 1.11
CA SER A 65 -14.60 12.70 0.23
C SER A 65 -14.24 13.70 -0.89
N PRO A 66 -15.10 13.90 -1.91
CA PRO A 66 -14.88 14.96 -2.91
C PRO A 66 -14.61 16.34 -2.31
N GLY A 67 -15.20 16.66 -1.15
CA GLY A 67 -14.96 17.93 -0.45
C GLY A 67 -13.56 18.07 0.18
N ASP A 68 -12.88 16.94 0.42
CA ASP A 68 -11.59 16.91 1.13
C ASP A 68 -10.39 16.82 0.18
N ARG A 69 -10.60 16.51 -1.11
CA ARG A 69 -9.53 16.16 -2.07
C ARG A 69 -8.40 17.18 -2.18
N ALA A 70 -8.72 18.47 -2.06
CA ALA A 70 -7.71 19.51 -2.08
C ALA A 70 -6.73 19.32 -0.91
N LEU A 71 -7.25 19.21 0.31
CA LEU A 71 -6.46 18.94 1.51
C LEU A 71 -5.79 17.57 1.42
N ALA A 72 -6.50 16.53 0.99
CA ALA A 72 -5.96 15.17 0.88
C ALA A 72 -4.77 15.07 -0.07
N GLY A 73 -4.82 15.78 -1.20
CA GLY A 73 -3.70 15.83 -2.14
C GLY A 73 -2.47 16.56 -1.58
N GLU A 74 -2.66 17.55 -0.70
CA GLU A 74 -1.59 18.28 -0.01
C GLU A 74 -1.00 17.45 1.13
N ASP A 75 -1.84 16.85 1.95
CA ASP A 75 -1.44 16.01 3.08
C ASP A 75 -0.66 14.78 2.64
N GLY A 76 -1.07 14.11 1.55
CA GLY A 76 -0.33 12.99 0.99
C GLY A 76 1.07 13.39 0.49
N GLU A 77 1.19 14.54 -0.18
CA GLU A 77 2.49 15.06 -0.62
C GLU A 77 3.36 15.46 0.59
N LEU A 78 2.78 16.13 1.59
CA LEU A 78 3.47 16.54 2.81
C LEU A 78 3.97 15.33 3.60
N LEU A 79 3.14 14.29 3.75
CA LEU A 79 3.52 13.04 4.40
C LEU A 79 4.69 12.39 3.69
N LEU A 80 4.62 12.22 2.36
CA LEU A 80 5.66 11.54 1.61
C LEU A 80 6.99 12.32 1.66
N ARG A 81 6.94 13.67 1.64
CA ARG A 81 8.11 14.53 1.87
C ARG A 81 8.68 14.36 3.29
N TRP A 82 7.83 14.34 4.30
CA TRP A 82 8.23 14.14 5.70
C TRP A 82 8.91 12.78 5.89
N LEU A 83 8.36 11.70 5.32
CA LEU A 83 8.98 10.37 5.33
C LEU A 83 10.34 10.39 4.63
N ALA A 84 10.42 11.01 3.44
CA ALA A 84 11.64 11.06 2.64
C ALA A 84 12.77 11.88 3.29
N ALA A 85 12.44 12.89 4.09
CA ALA A 85 13.36 13.76 4.81
C ALA A 85 14.16 13.04 5.93
N HIS A 86 13.72 11.86 6.36
CA HIS A 86 14.44 11.03 7.31
C HIS A 86 15.56 10.22 6.64
N PRO A 87 16.64 9.89 7.38
CA PRO A 87 17.64 8.92 6.93
C PRO A 87 17.00 7.60 6.48
N ARG A 88 17.58 6.97 5.44
CA ARG A 88 17.07 5.70 4.89
C ARG A 88 17.13 4.55 5.89
N GLU A 89 18.08 4.62 6.80
CA GLU A 89 18.28 3.66 7.88
C GLU A 89 17.20 3.78 8.96
N GLN A 90 16.55 4.95 9.07
CA GLN A 90 15.46 5.19 10.02
C GLN A 90 14.09 4.94 9.37
N VAL A 91 13.88 5.37 8.11
CA VAL A 91 12.58 5.27 7.44
C VAL A 91 12.69 4.51 6.12
N THR A 92 11.99 3.38 6.04
CA THR A 92 11.73 2.66 4.79
C THR A 92 10.37 3.06 4.23
N ILE A 93 10.33 3.39 2.93
CA ILE A 93 9.11 3.78 2.23
C ILE A 93 8.87 2.73 1.15
N LEU A 94 7.78 1.97 1.26
CA LEU A 94 7.36 1.05 0.22
C LEU A 94 6.45 1.78 -0.79
N VAL A 95 6.43 1.28 -2.02
CA VAL A 95 5.47 1.74 -3.04
C VAL A 95 4.16 0.97 -2.90
N GLY A 96 3.04 1.67 -2.89
CA GLY A 96 1.70 1.11 -3.05
C GLY A 96 1.13 1.37 -4.44
N ASN A 97 -0.05 0.80 -4.73
CA ASN A 97 -0.66 0.99 -6.04
C ASN A 97 -1.05 2.45 -6.34
N HIS A 98 -1.45 3.23 -5.35
CA HIS A 98 -1.78 4.66 -5.52
C HIS A 98 -0.53 5.50 -5.81
N ASP A 99 0.62 5.10 -5.26
CA ASP A 99 1.91 5.72 -5.58
C ASP A 99 2.32 5.41 -7.02
N LEU A 100 2.25 4.12 -7.40
CA LEU A 100 2.57 3.67 -8.76
C LEU A 100 1.63 4.28 -9.80
N ALA A 101 0.36 4.50 -9.45
CA ALA A 101 -0.61 5.15 -10.34
C ALA A 101 -0.18 6.55 -10.79
N ARG A 102 0.62 7.27 -9.99
CA ARG A 102 1.16 8.58 -10.37
C ARG A 102 2.12 8.50 -11.56
N VAL A 103 2.79 7.36 -11.76
CA VAL A 103 3.82 7.16 -12.77
C VAL A 103 3.51 6.03 -13.77
N GLY A 104 2.43 5.28 -13.55
CA GLY A 104 1.86 4.29 -14.45
C GLY A 104 0.66 4.87 -15.19
N GLU A 105 -0.52 4.78 -14.58
CA GLU A 105 -1.83 5.19 -15.10
C GLU A 105 -1.86 6.67 -15.50
N LEU A 106 -1.24 7.53 -14.68
CA LEU A 106 -1.30 8.99 -14.81
C LEU A 106 0.03 9.60 -15.28
N TRP A 107 0.89 8.80 -15.93
CA TRP A 107 2.28 9.17 -16.24
C TRP A 107 2.44 10.42 -17.11
N ASP A 108 1.50 10.70 -18.03
CA ASP A 108 1.52 11.82 -18.97
C ASP A 108 0.33 12.80 -18.79
N VAL A 109 -0.54 12.56 -17.80
CA VAL A 109 -1.73 13.38 -17.54
C VAL A 109 -1.35 14.73 -16.94
N SER A 110 -2.00 15.82 -17.36
CA SER A 110 -1.83 17.15 -16.74
C SER A 110 -2.87 17.41 -15.64
N ASP A 111 -2.61 18.35 -14.72
CA ASP A 111 -3.60 18.73 -13.69
C ASP A 111 -4.91 19.23 -14.29
N GLN A 112 -4.83 19.96 -15.42
CA GLN A 112 -6.00 20.48 -16.13
C GLN A 112 -6.83 19.35 -16.74
N GLU A 113 -6.17 18.42 -17.44
CA GLU A 113 -6.82 17.25 -18.03
C GLU A 113 -7.47 16.39 -16.95
N PHE A 114 -6.73 16.11 -15.87
CA PHE A 114 -7.24 15.29 -14.78
C PHE A 114 -8.47 15.93 -14.12
N ARG A 115 -8.41 17.24 -13.83
CA ARG A 115 -9.54 17.95 -13.21
C ARG A 115 -10.79 17.93 -14.07
N ALA A 116 -10.64 18.17 -15.37
CA ALA A 116 -11.77 18.11 -16.31
C ALA A 116 -12.41 16.70 -16.34
N ALA A 117 -11.60 15.65 -16.34
CA ALA A 117 -12.10 14.28 -16.25
C ALA A 117 -12.76 14.00 -14.89
N GLN A 118 -12.19 14.49 -13.79
CA GLN A 118 -12.72 14.29 -12.45
C GLN A 118 -14.10 14.92 -12.25
N GLU A 119 -14.32 16.13 -12.77
CA GLU A 119 -15.61 16.80 -12.68
C GLU A 119 -16.72 15.95 -13.34
N GLU A 120 -16.43 15.32 -14.49
CA GLU A 120 -17.37 14.42 -15.14
C GLU A 120 -17.50 13.06 -14.42
N ALA A 121 -16.39 12.53 -13.91
CA ALA A 121 -16.38 11.28 -13.16
C ALA A 121 -17.23 11.37 -11.89
N ASP A 122 -17.15 12.47 -11.15
CA ASP A 122 -17.96 12.72 -9.95
C ASP A 122 -19.45 12.75 -10.25
N LEU A 123 -19.82 13.37 -11.38
CA LEU A 123 -21.20 13.42 -11.84
C LEU A 123 -21.74 12.04 -12.23
N SER A 124 -20.88 11.14 -12.71
CA SER A 124 -21.22 9.74 -12.98
C SER A 124 -21.33 8.95 -11.68
N TYR A 125 -20.31 9.04 -10.83
CA TYR A 125 -20.19 8.31 -9.57
C TYR A 125 -21.36 8.58 -8.60
N LEU A 126 -21.83 9.82 -8.51
CA LEU A 126 -22.95 10.19 -7.63
C LEU A 126 -24.34 9.84 -8.20
N ARG A 127 -24.47 9.57 -9.51
CA ARG A 127 -25.77 9.44 -10.19
C ARG A 127 -25.99 8.10 -10.91
N GLY A 128 -24.99 7.22 -10.95
CA GLY A 128 -25.10 5.84 -11.42
C GLY A 128 -24.79 5.61 -12.92
N ASP A 129 -24.97 4.35 -13.33
CA ASP A 129 -24.40 3.71 -14.54
C ASP A 129 -24.69 4.38 -15.89
N GLU A 130 -25.82 5.09 -16.05
CA GLU A 130 -26.20 5.68 -17.34
C GLU A 130 -25.19 6.71 -17.88
N ARG A 131 -24.35 7.26 -16.99
CA ARG A 131 -23.31 8.22 -17.32
C ARG A 131 -21.94 7.60 -17.57
N GLU A 132 -21.72 6.35 -17.19
CA GLU A 132 -20.44 5.66 -17.36
C GLU A 132 -20.06 5.53 -18.84
N ALA A 133 -21.03 5.14 -19.68
CA ALA A 133 -20.80 5.05 -21.13
C ALA A 133 -20.51 6.42 -21.77
N ALA A 134 -21.07 7.50 -21.22
CA ALA A 134 -20.79 8.86 -21.69
C ALA A 134 -19.38 9.31 -21.24
N PHE A 135 -19.02 9.03 -20.00
CA PHE A 135 -17.69 9.29 -19.46
C PHE A 135 -16.61 8.57 -20.27
N LYS A 136 -16.75 7.26 -20.53
CA LYS A 136 -15.80 6.49 -21.34
C LYS A 136 -15.65 7.01 -22.77
N ARG A 137 -16.72 7.57 -23.35
CA ARG A 137 -16.65 8.22 -24.68
C ARG A 137 -15.89 9.55 -24.64
N ALA A 138 -16.08 10.35 -23.60
CA ALA A 138 -15.41 11.63 -23.42
C ALA A 138 -13.94 11.46 -23.02
N TRP A 139 -13.65 10.43 -22.21
CA TRP A 139 -12.35 10.15 -21.61
C TRP A 139 -11.89 8.71 -21.88
N PRO A 140 -11.60 8.36 -23.15
CA PRO A 140 -11.34 6.99 -23.57
C PRO A 140 -10.04 6.40 -23.01
N ARG A 141 -9.27 7.15 -22.22
CA ARG A 141 -8.04 6.68 -21.58
C ARG A 141 -8.25 6.06 -20.21
N TYR A 142 -9.36 6.35 -19.55
CA TYR A 142 -9.63 5.87 -18.20
C TYR A 142 -10.54 4.66 -18.23
N PHE A 143 -10.22 3.68 -17.37
CA PHE A 143 -11.03 2.47 -17.24
C PHE A 143 -12.49 2.77 -16.90
N GLY A 144 -12.74 3.73 -16.01
CA GLY A 144 -14.09 4.11 -15.62
C GLY A 144 -14.15 5.27 -14.64
N ALA A 145 -15.36 5.85 -14.48
CA ALA A 145 -15.55 7.04 -13.67
C ALA A 145 -15.30 6.75 -12.17
N GLU A 146 -15.72 5.59 -11.68
CA GLU A 146 -15.52 5.21 -10.27
C GLU A 146 -14.04 5.20 -9.89
N LEU A 147 -13.18 4.60 -10.71
CA LEU A 147 -11.74 4.53 -10.46
C LEU A 147 -11.15 5.95 -10.36
N LEU A 148 -11.52 6.84 -11.27
CA LEU A 148 -11.00 8.21 -11.26
C LEU A 148 -11.55 9.04 -10.09
N ALA A 149 -12.82 8.87 -9.75
CA ALA A 149 -13.48 9.59 -8.67
C ALA A 149 -13.07 9.11 -7.26
N ARG A 150 -12.68 7.84 -7.11
CA ARG A 150 -12.31 7.25 -5.81
C ARG A 150 -10.81 7.05 -5.67
N ASP A 151 -10.23 6.25 -6.57
CA ASP A 151 -8.90 5.67 -6.38
C ASP A 151 -7.78 6.54 -6.96
N LEU A 152 -8.08 7.48 -7.86
CA LEU A 152 -7.11 8.45 -8.39
C LEU A 152 -7.42 9.88 -7.92
N SER A 153 -8.33 10.00 -6.96
CA SER A 153 -9.13 11.18 -6.66
C SER A 153 -8.36 12.43 -6.26
N THR A 154 -7.09 12.31 -5.90
CA THR A 154 -6.26 13.43 -5.42
C THR A 154 -5.08 13.74 -6.31
N PHE A 155 -5.04 13.19 -7.54
CA PHE A 155 -3.91 13.37 -8.44
C PHE A 155 -3.50 14.83 -8.62
N ARG A 156 -2.18 15.06 -8.51
CA ARG A 156 -1.50 16.29 -8.92
C ARG A 156 -0.18 15.94 -9.60
N THR A 157 0.23 16.74 -10.57
CA THR A 157 1.54 16.60 -11.23
C THR A 157 2.71 16.79 -10.27
N SER A 158 2.53 17.54 -9.17
CA SER A 158 3.51 17.64 -8.09
C SER A 158 3.76 16.29 -7.39
N GLN A 159 2.70 15.51 -7.13
CA GLN A 159 2.80 14.16 -6.56
C GLN A 159 3.56 13.24 -7.51
N ARG A 160 3.22 13.25 -8.82
CA ARG A 160 3.97 12.49 -9.83
C ARG A 160 5.45 12.88 -9.85
N THR A 161 5.75 14.17 -9.76
CA THR A 161 7.13 14.67 -9.74
C THR A 161 7.88 14.15 -8.51
N LEU A 162 7.25 14.19 -7.34
CA LEU A 162 7.82 13.66 -6.10
C LEU A 162 8.05 12.14 -6.18
N VAL A 163 7.03 11.36 -6.55
CA VAL A 163 7.15 9.90 -6.71
C VAL A 163 8.24 9.54 -7.72
N THR A 164 8.29 10.24 -8.87
CA THR A 164 9.34 10.06 -9.87
C THR A 164 10.74 10.28 -9.30
N HIS A 165 10.92 11.35 -8.52
CA HIS A 165 12.18 11.65 -7.86
C HIS A 165 12.59 10.55 -6.86
N LEU A 166 11.66 10.11 -6.02
CA LEU A 166 11.92 9.10 -4.99
C LEU A 166 12.21 7.72 -5.59
N LEU A 167 11.55 7.36 -6.69
CA LEU A 167 11.86 6.14 -7.44
C LEU A 167 13.24 6.20 -8.08
N ARG A 168 13.57 7.28 -8.79
CA ARG A 168 14.88 7.45 -9.45
C ARG A 168 16.05 7.44 -8.48
N THR A 169 15.84 7.96 -7.28
CA THR A 169 16.85 7.95 -6.22
C THR A 169 16.84 6.67 -5.40
N ALA A 170 15.98 5.69 -5.71
CA ALA A 170 15.78 4.48 -4.92
C ALA A 170 15.48 4.77 -3.43
N ARG A 171 14.74 5.86 -3.16
CA ARG A 171 14.27 6.23 -1.82
C ARG A 171 13.00 5.47 -1.43
N MET A 172 12.18 5.12 -2.42
CA MET A 172 11.08 4.16 -2.30
C MET A 172 11.53 2.77 -2.76
N LYS A 173 10.93 1.74 -2.17
CA LYS A 173 11.30 0.32 -2.38
C LYS A 173 10.06 -0.50 -2.77
N ALA A 174 10.25 -1.59 -3.49
CA ALA A 174 9.19 -2.57 -3.75
C ALA A 174 8.89 -3.39 -2.49
N ALA A 175 9.93 -3.71 -1.73
CA ALA A 175 9.83 -4.52 -0.53
C ALA A 175 10.96 -4.24 0.48
N HIS A 176 10.79 -4.76 1.69
CA HIS A 176 11.79 -4.72 2.74
C HIS A 176 11.77 -6.02 3.54
N ALA A 177 12.95 -6.49 3.96
CA ALA A 177 13.05 -7.62 4.87
C ALA A 177 13.55 -7.13 6.21
N HIS A 178 12.84 -7.48 7.27
CA HIS A 178 13.24 -7.16 8.63
C HIS A 178 13.10 -8.40 9.51
N GLN A 179 14.22 -8.85 10.08
CA GLN A 179 14.29 -10.00 10.98
C GLN A 179 13.52 -11.21 10.46
N GLY A 180 13.74 -11.65 9.21
CA GLY A 180 13.03 -12.83 8.66
C GLY A 180 11.52 -12.63 8.43
N THR A 181 11.05 -11.39 8.29
CA THR A 181 9.70 -11.05 7.82
C THR A 181 9.79 -10.19 6.57
N LEU A 182 8.95 -10.49 5.58
CA LEU A 182 8.85 -9.71 4.35
C LEU A 182 7.81 -8.59 4.52
N PHE A 183 8.15 -7.37 4.16
CA PHE A 183 7.23 -6.23 4.11
C PHE A 183 7.05 -5.86 2.64
N VAL A 184 5.81 -5.88 2.19
CA VAL A 184 5.40 -5.62 0.79
C VAL A 184 4.01 -5.02 0.82
N HIS A 185 3.65 -4.16 -0.14
CA HIS A 185 2.38 -3.45 -0.07
C HIS A 185 1.14 -4.35 -0.03
N ALA A 186 0.94 -5.27 -0.99
CA ALA A 186 -0.29 -6.08 -1.05
C ALA A 186 -0.09 -7.60 -0.92
N GLY A 187 1.04 -8.15 -1.38
CA GLY A 187 1.44 -9.51 -1.06
C GLY A 187 2.11 -10.24 -2.22
N VAL A 188 2.93 -11.23 -1.87
CA VAL A 188 3.64 -12.10 -2.82
C VAL A 188 3.08 -13.51 -2.71
N THR A 189 2.72 -14.10 -3.85
CA THR A 189 2.31 -15.49 -3.96
C THR A 189 3.43 -16.34 -4.56
N ARG A 190 3.25 -17.67 -4.60
CA ARG A 190 4.14 -18.57 -5.35
C ARG A 190 4.28 -18.17 -6.82
N HIS A 191 3.27 -17.51 -7.40
CA HIS A 191 3.35 -17.05 -8.77
C HIS A 191 4.40 -15.95 -8.95
N GLU A 192 4.38 -14.90 -8.13
CA GLU A 192 5.36 -13.81 -8.21
C GLU A 192 6.78 -14.32 -7.92
N LEU A 193 6.93 -15.26 -6.97
CA LEU A 193 8.23 -15.91 -6.74
C LEU A 193 8.73 -16.63 -8.00
N ALA A 194 7.87 -17.37 -8.68
CA ALA A 194 8.23 -18.04 -9.93
C ALA A 194 8.60 -17.03 -11.05
N GLN A 195 7.90 -15.89 -11.16
CA GLN A 195 8.25 -14.82 -12.12
C GLN A 195 9.63 -14.21 -11.83
N LEU A 196 10.02 -14.16 -10.56
CA LEU A 196 11.35 -13.72 -10.13
C LEU A 196 12.41 -14.82 -10.22
N GLY A 197 12.05 -16.04 -10.62
CA GLY A 197 12.95 -17.20 -10.64
C GLY A 197 13.37 -17.68 -9.25
N LEU A 198 12.55 -17.42 -8.22
CA LEU A 198 12.81 -17.78 -6.84
C LEU A 198 12.06 -19.05 -6.41
N ASP A 199 12.69 -19.80 -5.50
CA ASP A 199 12.08 -20.93 -4.82
C ASP A 199 11.01 -20.46 -3.81
N GLU A 200 9.99 -21.28 -3.55
CA GLU A 200 8.93 -20.93 -2.59
C GLU A 200 9.42 -20.74 -1.15
N ARG A 201 10.59 -21.29 -0.81
CA ARG A 201 11.24 -21.15 0.50
C ARG A 201 12.35 -20.10 0.50
N ALA A 202 12.43 -19.27 -0.54
CA ALA A 202 13.39 -18.18 -0.58
C ALA A 202 13.25 -17.30 0.69
N PRO A 203 14.35 -16.93 1.34
CA PRO A 203 14.27 -16.12 2.55
C PRO A 203 13.79 -14.70 2.21
N PRO A 204 13.11 -14.00 3.14
CA PRO A 204 12.56 -12.66 2.92
C PRO A 204 13.56 -11.65 2.33
N GLU A 205 14.83 -11.71 2.72
CA GLU A 205 15.89 -10.83 2.24
C GLU A 205 16.16 -11.02 0.74
N VAL A 206 16.12 -12.27 0.26
CA VAL A 206 16.29 -12.61 -1.15
C VAL A 206 15.06 -12.16 -1.95
N ILE A 207 13.86 -12.40 -1.41
CA ILE A 207 12.60 -11.96 -2.05
C ILE A 207 12.58 -10.43 -2.18
N ALA A 208 12.86 -9.71 -1.08
CA ALA A 208 12.88 -8.25 -1.08
C ALA A 208 13.90 -7.67 -2.06
N GLY A 209 15.12 -8.24 -2.09
CA GLY A 209 16.16 -7.82 -3.04
C GLY A 209 15.77 -8.03 -4.50
N ALA A 210 15.12 -9.15 -4.82
CA ALA A 210 14.66 -9.43 -6.19
C ALA A 210 13.53 -8.49 -6.63
N LEU A 211 12.58 -8.18 -5.73
CA LEU A 211 11.51 -7.21 -5.98
C LEU A 211 12.06 -5.80 -6.20
N ASP A 212 12.99 -5.36 -5.37
CA ASP A 212 13.64 -4.04 -5.54
C ASP A 212 14.42 -3.96 -6.85
N ALA A 213 15.12 -5.04 -7.23
CA ALA A 213 15.83 -5.10 -8.51
C ALA A 213 14.86 -5.01 -9.70
N ALA A 214 13.70 -5.67 -9.62
CA ALA A 214 12.66 -5.59 -10.64
C ALA A 214 12.10 -4.15 -10.77
N LEU A 215 11.81 -3.49 -9.64
CA LEU A 215 11.38 -2.08 -9.63
C LEU A 215 12.46 -1.15 -10.20
N ALA A 216 13.72 -1.32 -9.78
CA ALA A 216 14.83 -0.50 -10.28
C ALA A 216 15.02 -0.66 -11.79
N SER A 217 14.88 -1.89 -12.32
CA SER A 217 14.90 -2.18 -13.75
C SER A 217 13.76 -1.46 -14.48
N ALA A 218 12.53 -1.53 -13.96
CA ALA A 218 11.38 -0.81 -14.52
C ALA A 218 11.59 0.71 -14.51
N CYS A 219 12.28 1.24 -13.51
CA CYS A 219 12.57 2.67 -13.38
C CYS A 219 13.59 3.19 -14.41
N ALA A 220 14.30 2.33 -15.13
CA ALA A 220 15.27 2.74 -16.15
C ALA A 220 14.62 3.56 -17.29
N ASP A 221 13.35 3.29 -17.60
CA ASP A 221 12.56 4.01 -18.62
C ASP A 221 11.54 4.98 -18.01
N LEU A 222 11.65 5.30 -16.72
CA LEU A 222 10.66 6.12 -16.01
C LEU A 222 10.49 7.51 -16.65
N GLY A 223 9.26 7.82 -17.05
CA GLY A 223 8.88 9.06 -17.73
C GLY A 223 8.98 9.00 -19.26
N ARG A 224 9.47 7.90 -19.85
CA ARG A 224 9.41 7.65 -21.30
C ARG A 224 8.18 6.85 -21.72
N ARG A 225 7.62 6.09 -20.78
CA ARG A 225 6.43 5.24 -20.90
C ARG A 225 5.81 5.08 -19.50
N PRO A 226 4.56 4.60 -19.41
CA PRO A 226 3.98 4.17 -18.13
C PRO A 226 4.92 3.22 -17.39
N LEU A 227 5.11 3.43 -16.09
CA LEU A 227 5.83 2.48 -15.26
C LEU A 227 5.02 1.17 -15.17
N ALA A 228 5.62 0.09 -15.67
CA ALA A 228 5.13 -1.28 -15.52
C ALA A 228 6.31 -2.15 -15.06
N ILE A 229 6.04 -3.10 -14.16
CA ILE A 229 7.06 -4.05 -13.68
C ILE A 229 6.71 -5.39 -14.30
N ALA A 230 7.54 -5.87 -15.23
CA ALA A 230 7.24 -7.06 -16.01
C ALA A 230 6.76 -8.23 -15.13
N ALA A 231 5.60 -8.79 -15.47
CA ALA A 231 4.90 -9.86 -14.76
C ALA A 231 4.43 -9.59 -13.31
N LEU A 232 4.84 -8.47 -12.69
CA LEU A 232 4.51 -8.14 -11.30
C LEU A 232 3.51 -6.99 -11.17
N HIS A 233 3.52 -6.05 -12.12
CA HIS A 233 2.66 -4.87 -12.11
C HIS A 233 2.31 -4.46 -13.53
N GLN A 234 1.01 -4.28 -13.77
CA GLN A 234 0.49 -3.69 -14.99
C GLN A 234 -0.37 -2.48 -14.61
N PRO A 235 -0.01 -1.26 -15.06
CA PRO A 235 -0.85 -0.09 -14.83
C PRO A 235 -2.19 -0.27 -15.57
N GLY A 236 -3.25 0.29 -15.02
CA GLY A 236 -4.56 0.34 -15.67
C GLY A 236 -4.58 1.22 -16.92
N ASP A 237 -5.56 0.97 -17.77
CA ASP A 237 -5.83 1.73 -19.00
C ASP A 237 -7.34 1.79 -19.29
N ALA A 238 -7.73 2.06 -20.53
CA ALA A 238 -9.11 2.12 -20.96
C ALA A 238 -9.88 0.80 -20.82
N GLU A 239 -9.19 -0.33 -20.93
CA GLU A 239 -9.75 -1.67 -21.03
C GLU A 239 -9.71 -2.39 -19.68
N HIS A 240 -8.78 -2.04 -18.80
CA HIS A 240 -8.66 -2.68 -17.49
C HIS A 240 -8.17 -1.77 -16.37
N GLU A 241 -8.60 -2.07 -15.14
CA GLU A 241 -7.95 -1.55 -13.92
C GLU A 241 -6.49 -2.05 -13.83
N GLY A 242 -5.68 -1.39 -13.00
CA GLY A 242 -4.33 -1.85 -12.69
C GLY A 242 -4.32 -3.23 -12.02
N ARG A 243 -3.26 -4.02 -12.25
CA ARG A 243 -3.18 -5.43 -11.80
C ARG A 243 -1.81 -5.82 -11.29
N GLY A 244 -1.76 -6.94 -10.59
CA GLY A 244 -0.56 -7.56 -10.05
C GLY A 244 -0.34 -7.31 -8.58
N MET A 245 0.89 -7.57 -8.13
CA MET A 245 1.20 -7.80 -6.72
C MET A 245 0.94 -6.61 -5.80
N TYR A 246 0.81 -5.40 -6.36
CA TYR A 246 0.47 -4.18 -5.64
C TYR A 246 -1.05 -3.99 -5.46
N TYR A 247 -1.86 -4.81 -6.14
CA TYR A 247 -3.32 -4.80 -6.05
C TYR A 247 -3.87 -6.08 -5.39
N HIS A 248 -2.98 -6.97 -4.98
CA HIS A 248 -3.30 -8.31 -4.51
C HIS A 248 -4.21 -8.30 -3.28
N ARG A 249 -5.33 -9.00 -3.39
CA ARG A 249 -6.24 -9.28 -2.29
C ARG A 249 -6.52 -10.78 -2.16
N PRO A 250 -6.38 -11.37 -0.96
CA PRO A 250 -6.76 -12.76 -0.75
C PRO A 250 -8.28 -12.93 -0.86
N THR A 251 -8.73 -14.00 -1.51
CA THR A 251 -10.16 -14.34 -1.64
C THR A 251 -10.39 -15.85 -1.61
N LEU A 252 -11.50 -16.27 -1.00
CA LEU A 252 -12.02 -17.64 -1.13
C LEU A 252 -13.02 -17.79 -2.28
N GLY A 253 -13.29 -16.71 -3.03
CA GLY A 253 -14.10 -16.76 -4.23
C GLY A 253 -13.35 -17.47 -5.36
N ASP A 254 -13.85 -18.62 -5.78
CA ASP A 254 -13.21 -19.45 -6.81
C ASP A 254 -12.99 -18.70 -8.12
N GLY A 255 -11.71 -18.38 -8.41
CA GLY A 255 -11.24 -18.03 -9.73
C GLY A 255 -11.98 -16.86 -10.37
N ASP A 256 -12.46 -15.89 -9.59
CA ASP A 256 -13.25 -14.78 -10.13
C ASP A 256 -12.42 -13.99 -11.15
N ASP A 257 -11.15 -13.69 -10.84
CA ASP A 257 -10.23 -13.05 -11.80
C ASP A 257 -9.80 -14.01 -12.91
N ALA A 258 -9.40 -15.24 -12.59
CA ALA A 258 -9.00 -16.23 -13.60
C ALA A 258 -10.11 -16.51 -14.63
N ARG A 259 -11.39 -16.48 -14.23
CA ARG A 259 -12.55 -16.63 -15.11
C ARG A 259 -12.88 -15.33 -15.85
N ARG A 260 -12.88 -14.18 -15.16
CA ARG A 260 -13.17 -12.86 -15.78
C ARG A 260 -12.12 -12.46 -16.82
N LEU A 261 -10.86 -12.83 -16.59
CA LEU A 261 -9.72 -12.46 -17.41
C LEU A 261 -9.26 -13.58 -18.33
N GLY A 262 -10.03 -14.66 -18.48
CA GLY A 262 -9.67 -15.78 -19.36
C GLY A 262 -8.31 -16.44 -19.02
N GLY A 263 -7.87 -16.33 -17.77
CA GLY A 263 -6.57 -16.83 -17.29
C GLY A 263 -5.40 -15.86 -17.46
N GLU A 264 -5.59 -14.68 -18.04
CA GLU A 264 -4.53 -13.69 -18.24
C GLU A 264 -4.05 -13.08 -16.94
N ARG A 265 -2.72 -13.05 -16.74
CA ARG A 265 -2.03 -12.50 -15.57
C ARG A 265 -1.35 -11.17 -15.93
N PRO A 266 -1.09 -10.28 -14.95
CA PRO A 266 -1.26 -10.50 -13.50
C PRO A 266 -2.69 -10.25 -12.99
N TRP A 267 -3.04 -10.79 -11.83
CA TRP A 267 -4.39 -10.71 -11.22
C TRP A 267 -4.46 -9.66 -10.09
N ARG A 268 -5.67 -9.33 -9.64
CA ARG A 268 -5.90 -8.50 -8.44
C ARG A 268 -6.27 -9.36 -7.24
N ARG A 269 -6.72 -10.60 -7.47
CA ARG A 269 -7.11 -11.54 -6.43
C ARG A 269 -6.37 -12.86 -6.54
N PHE A 270 -6.10 -13.48 -5.40
CA PHE A 270 -5.46 -14.79 -5.32
C PHE A 270 -6.13 -15.66 -4.26
N HIS A 271 -6.07 -16.97 -4.45
CA HIS A 271 -6.52 -17.88 -3.40
C HIS A 271 -5.43 -17.99 -2.32
N PRO A 272 -5.73 -17.88 -1.02
CA PRO A 272 -4.71 -17.91 0.03
C PRO A 272 -3.78 -19.13 0.05
N SER A 273 -4.20 -20.27 -0.50
CA SER A 273 -3.33 -21.44 -0.66
C SER A 273 -2.18 -21.24 -1.66
N GLU A 274 -2.20 -20.15 -2.44
CA GLU A 274 -1.10 -19.69 -3.31
C GLU A 274 0.01 -18.97 -2.53
N LEU A 275 -0.18 -18.68 -1.24
CA LEU A 275 0.87 -18.07 -0.42
C LEU A 275 2.07 -19.04 -0.25
N PRO A 276 3.32 -18.52 -0.22
CA PRO A 276 4.50 -19.34 -0.02
C PRO A 276 4.56 -19.93 1.40
N ARG A 277 4.83 -21.22 1.52
CA ARG A 277 4.87 -21.92 2.81
C ARG A 277 6.05 -21.45 3.67
N GLY A 278 5.80 -21.27 4.96
CA GLY A 278 6.80 -20.79 5.92
C GLY A 278 7.19 -19.32 5.77
N LEU A 279 6.57 -18.59 4.82
CA LEU A 279 6.79 -17.15 4.66
C LEU A 279 5.83 -16.37 5.56
N THR A 280 6.39 -15.49 6.39
CA THR A 280 5.63 -14.42 7.04
C THR A 280 5.81 -13.13 6.25
N GLN A 281 4.71 -12.56 5.79
CA GLN A 281 4.68 -11.26 5.13
C GLN A 281 3.75 -10.28 5.87
N VAL A 282 4.14 -9.01 5.91
CA VAL A 282 3.35 -7.89 6.41
C VAL A 282 2.91 -7.08 5.20
N VAL A 283 1.64 -6.70 5.15
CA VAL A 283 1.03 -5.99 4.02
C VAL A 283 0.30 -4.73 4.44
N GLY A 284 0.48 -3.69 3.62
CA GLY A 284 -0.13 -2.38 3.76
C GLY A 284 -1.54 -2.28 3.23
N HIS A 285 -1.95 -3.21 2.35
CA HIS A 285 -3.15 -3.16 1.53
C HIS A 285 -4.28 -4.06 2.05
N VAL A 286 -5.52 -3.63 1.79
CA VAL A 286 -6.81 -4.28 2.04
C VAL A 286 -7.33 -4.13 3.48
N ARG A 287 -8.23 -3.16 3.66
CA ARG A 287 -9.05 -2.97 4.87
C ARG A 287 -9.87 -4.20 5.28
N ASP A 288 -10.28 -4.19 6.55
CA ASP A 288 -10.98 -5.31 7.19
C ASP A 288 -12.34 -5.61 6.57
N ASP A 289 -13.08 -4.59 6.13
CA ASP A 289 -14.37 -4.77 5.45
C ASP A 289 -14.25 -5.67 4.20
N LYS A 290 -13.21 -5.48 3.40
CA LYS A 290 -12.93 -6.29 2.21
C LYS A 290 -12.39 -7.67 2.57
N CYS A 291 -11.41 -7.76 3.47
CA CYS A 291 -10.91 -9.06 3.91
C CYS A 291 -12.02 -9.92 4.52
N HIS A 292 -12.89 -9.33 5.34
CA HIS A 292 -13.99 -10.03 5.99
C HIS A 292 -15.03 -10.54 4.99
N ALA A 293 -15.36 -9.73 3.96
CA ALA A 293 -16.23 -10.16 2.88
C ALA A 293 -15.63 -11.33 2.06
N GLU A 294 -14.35 -11.25 1.73
CA GLU A 294 -13.66 -12.20 0.85
C GLU A 294 -13.23 -13.49 1.55
N LEU A 295 -12.98 -13.43 2.87
CA LEU A 295 -12.46 -14.51 3.70
C LEU A 295 -13.48 -14.95 4.77
N ARG A 296 -14.77 -14.64 4.59
CA ARG A 296 -15.82 -14.82 5.62
C ARG A 296 -15.83 -16.20 6.26
N ARG A 297 -15.54 -17.25 5.50
CA ARG A 297 -15.51 -18.65 5.99
C ARG A 297 -14.36 -18.94 6.97
N TRP A 298 -13.31 -18.13 6.93
CA TRP A 298 -12.12 -18.25 7.78
C TRP A 298 -12.03 -17.16 8.85
N ALA A 299 -12.91 -16.17 8.82
CA ALA A 299 -12.94 -15.07 9.78
C ALA A 299 -13.39 -15.56 11.16
N THR A 300 -12.63 -15.26 12.22
CA THR A 300 -12.97 -15.65 13.60
C THR A 300 -13.99 -14.72 14.25
N ARG A 301 -14.33 -13.61 13.62
CA ARG A 301 -15.33 -12.64 14.08
C ARG A 301 -16.40 -12.42 13.04
N ASP A 302 -17.54 -11.89 13.47
CA ASP A 302 -18.69 -11.63 12.61
C ASP A 302 -18.69 -10.27 11.93
N GLU A 303 -17.90 -9.32 12.45
CA GLU A 303 -17.88 -7.95 11.97
C GLU A 303 -16.46 -7.49 11.67
N ALA A 304 -16.34 -6.65 10.65
CA ALA A 304 -15.13 -5.93 10.33
C ALA A 304 -14.96 -4.70 11.25
N VAL A 305 -13.71 -4.39 11.58
CA VAL A 305 -13.33 -3.31 12.49
C VAL A 305 -12.10 -2.59 11.95
N ASP A 306 -12.20 -1.27 11.76
CA ASP A 306 -11.03 -0.41 11.48
C ASP A 306 -10.24 -0.16 12.76
N GLY A 307 -8.90 -0.05 12.65
CA GLY A 307 -7.98 0.23 13.75
C GLY A 307 -7.03 -0.92 14.13
N PRO A 308 -7.52 -2.16 14.34
CA PRO A 308 -6.67 -3.29 14.74
C PRO A 308 -5.78 -3.85 13.62
N VAL A 309 -4.56 -4.26 13.99
CA VAL A 309 -3.74 -5.16 13.16
C VAL A 309 -4.47 -6.49 12.99
N ARG A 310 -4.31 -7.13 11.84
CA ARG A 310 -4.99 -8.39 11.50
C ARG A 310 -3.99 -9.41 10.99
N HIS A 311 -4.37 -10.68 10.98
CA HIS A 311 -3.56 -11.73 10.37
C HIS A 311 -4.40 -12.81 9.71
N LEU A 312 -3.80 -13.44 8.70
CA LEU A 312 -4.24 -14.65 8.04
C LEU A 312 -3.14 -15.70 8.19
N ILE A 313 -3.47 -16.85 8.74
CA ILE A 313 -2.60 -18.04 8.77
C ILE A 313 -3.21 -19.08 7.83
N VAL A 314 -2.40 -19.66 6.96
CA VAL A 314 -2.81 -20.67 5.98
C VAL A 314 -1.95 -21.93 6.10
N GLU A 315 -2.62 -23.07 6.22
CA GLU A 315 -2.03 -24.40 6.31
C GLU A 315 -2.71 -25.32 5.29
N GLY A 316 -2.07 -25.49 4.13
CA GLY A 316 -2.66 -26.25 3.02
C GLY A 316 -3.91 -25.56 2.47
N ASP A 317 -5.07 -26.18 2.65
CA ASP A 317 -6.38 -25.68 2.24
C ASP A 317 -7.20 -25.04 3.39
N GLN A 318 -6.66 -25.06 4.61
CA GLN A 318 -7.28 -24.43 5.78
C GLN A 318 -6.67 -23.06 6.02
N GLY A 319 -7.47 -22.15 6.58
CA GLY A 319 -6.97 -20.87 7.02
C GLY A 319 -7.79 -20.26 8.14
N ARG A 320 -7.16 -19.29 8.82
CA ARG A 320 -7.75 -18.54 9.93
C ARG A 320 -7.42 -17.07 9.76
N TYR A 321 -8.46 -16.24 9.70
CA TYR A 321 -8.36 -14.79 9.65
C TYR A 321 -8.85 -14.18 10.97
N ALA A 322 -7.98 -13.45 11.67
CA ALA A 322 -8.28 -12.90 13.00
C ALA A 322 -7.63 -11.54 13.25
N HIS A 323 -8.16 -10.79 14.20
CA HIS A 323 -7.54 -9.56 14.71
C HIS A 323 -6.38 -9.86 15.66
N GLY A 324 -5.43 -8.92 15.75
CA GLY A 324 -4.19 -9.03 16.49
C GLY A 324 -3.02 -9.53 15.64
N ALA A 325 -1.83 -9.49 16.23
CA ALA A 325 -0.66 -10.16 15.65
C ALA A 325 -0.76 -11.69 15.85
N PRO A 326 -0.17 -12.51 14.96
CA PRO A 326 -0.24 -13.96 15.09
C PRO A 326 0.59 -14.46 16.28
N GLU A 327 -0.01 -15.28 17.14
CA GLU A 327 0.68 -15.90 18.27
C GLU A 327 1.14 -17.31 17.90
N GLY A 328 2.46 -17.51 17.79
CA GLY A 328 3.08 -18.83 17.58
C GLY A 328 2.54 -19.61 16.38
N PRO A 329 2.54 -19.04 15.15
CA PRO A 329 2.08 -19.77 13.98
C PRO A 329 2.96 -21.02 13.73
N PRO A 330 2.41 -22.11 13.18
CA PRO A 330 3.21 -23.27 12.79
C PRO A 330 4.32 -22.87 11.82
N THR A 331 5.51 -23.48 11.95
CA THR A 331 6.71 -23.10 11.18
C THR A 331 6.49 -23.15 9.67
N ASP A 332 5.71 -24.10 9.18
CA ASP A 332 5.44 -24.30 7.75
C ASP A 332 4.20 -23.54 7.24
N ALA A 333 3.47 -22.86 8.12
CA ALA A 333 2.30 -22.09 7.73
C ALA A 333 2.71 -20.85 6.95
N ALA A 334 1.91 -20.47 5.95
CA ALA A 334 2.03 -19.15 5.35
C ALA A 334 1.30 -18.14 6.23
N VAL A 335 1.94 -17.01 6.53
CA VAL A 335 1.41 -15.98 7.42
C VAL A 335 1.39 -14.64 6.71
N MET A 336 0.25 -13.97 6.72
CA MET A 336 0.06 -12.64 6.18
C MET A 336 -0.50 -11.74 7.28
N ILE A 337 0.24 -10.70 7.67
CA ILE A 337 -0.16 -9.72 8.69
C ILE A 337 -0.59 -8.46 7.96
N PHE A 338 -1.81 -7.99 8.21
CA PHE A 338 -2.35 -6.79 7.57
C PHE A 338 -2.22 -5.61 8.53
N VAL A 339 -1.67 -4.51 8.02
CA VAL A 339 -1.52 -3.24 8.75
C VAL A 339 -2.30 -2.09 8.11
N ASP A 340 -3.05 -2.34 7.01
CA ASP A 340 -4.11 -1.45 6.52
C ASP A 340 -5.25 -1.38 7.54
N ASN A 341 -5.15 -0.52 8.53
CA ASN A 341 -6.15 -0.51 9.59
C ASN A 341 -7.18 0.61 9.37
N GLY A 342 -7.34 1.10 8.13
CA GLY A 342 -8.32 2.12 7.79
C GLY A 342 -8.07 3.45 8.51
N MET A 343 -6.87 4.01 8.35
CA MET A 343 -6.43 5.16 9.14
C MET A 343 -7.38 6.37 9.04
N GLY A 344 -7.91 6.66 7.86
CA GLY A 344 -8.91 7.72 7.66
C GLY A 344 -10.33 7.39 8.14
N LYS A 345 -10.55 6.24 8.76
CA LYS A 345 -11.88 5.75 9.21
C LYS A 345 -11.99 5.58 10.72
N ILE A 346 -10.89 5.65 11.47
CA ILE A 346 -10.90 5.55 12.92
C ILE A 346 -11.57 6.76 13.57
N GLY A 347 -12.19 6.56 14.74
CA GLY A 347 -12.79 7.64 15.53
C GLY A 347 -11.76 8.47 16.29
N ALA A 348 -10.70 7.84 16.80
CA ALA A 348 -9.59 8.49 17.47
C ALA A 348 -8.24 7.87 17.09
N PRO A 349 -7.12 8.62 17.13
CA PRO A 349 -5.77 8.07 16.94
C PRO A 349 -5.47 6.88 17.85
N SER A 350 -6.10 6.85 19.03
CA SER A 350 -6.00 5.77 20.01
C SER A 350 -6.76 4.51 19.64
N ASP A 351 -7.37 4.43 18.47
CA ASP A 351 -7.99 3.20 18.00
C ASP A 351 -7.08 2.51 16.97
N TYR A 352 -6.11 3.24 16.41
CA TYR A 352 -5.17 2.71 15.43
C TYR A 352 -4.03 1.93 16.10
N GLN A 353 -3.86 0.68 15.68
CA GLN A 353 -2.76 -0.17 16.09
C GLN A 353 -1.64 -0.12 15.04
N LEU A 354 -0.40 0.00 15.52
CA LEU A 354 0.79 -0.22 14.71
C LEU A 354 1.33 -1.62 14.94
N LEU A 355 2.04 -2.17 13.96
CA LEU A 355 2.84 -3.38 14.17
C LEU A 355 4.24 -2.97 14.64
N ASP A 356 4.69 -3.56 15.74
CA ASP A 356 6.09 -3.53 16.11
C ASP A 356 6.83 -4.61 15.31
N ALA A 357 7.59 -4.19 14.30
CA ALA A 357 8.31 -5.09 13.40
C ALA A 357 9.45 -5.83 14.12
N THR A 358 9.96 -5.28 15.21
CA THR A 358 11.05 -5.88 16.00
C THR A 358 10.55 -7.04 16.85
N THR A 359 9.36 -6.93 17.44
CA THR A 359 8.77 -8.01 18.25
C THR A 359 7.73 -8.84 17.50
N ARG A 360 7.30 -8.37 16.32
CA ARG A 360 6.18 -8.90 15.52
C ARG A 360 4.87 -8.96 16.30
N THR A 361 4.66 -8.00 17.20
CA THR A 361 3.43 -7.87 17.99
C THR A 361 2.77 -6.52 17.73
N VAL A 362 1.54 -6.34 18.19
CA VAL A 362 0.92 -5.01 18.23
C VAL A 362 1.78 -4.09 19.10
N ALA A 363 2.09 -2.91 18.58
CA ALA A 363 2.85 -1.88 19.27
C ALA A 363 2.14 -1.44 20.56
N ARG A 364 2.89 -1.34 21.65
CA ARG A 364 2.39 -0.74 22.89
C ARG A 364 2.26 0.76 22.71
N ARG A 365 1.15 1.30 23.21
CA ARG A 365 0.93 2.74 23.35
C ARG A 365 1.69 3.27 24.55
N VAL A 366 2.16 4.50 24.46
CA VAL A 366 2.66 5.24 25.62
C VAL A 366 1.46 5.85 26.33
N ARG A 367 1.39 5.68 27.65
CA ARG A 367 0.29 6.19 28.47
C ARG A 367 0.40 7.68 28.71
#